data_AF-A0A1X1D8H6-F1
#
_entry.id   AF-A0A1X1D8H6-F1
#
_cell.length_a   1.000
_cell.length_b   1.000
_cell.length_c   1.000
_cell.angle_alpha   90.00
_cell.angle_beta   90.00
_cell.angle_gamma   90.00
#
_symmetry.space_group_name_H-M   'P 1'
#
loop_
_entity.id
_entity.type
_entity.pdbx_description
1 polymer ?
#
loop_
_entity_poly.entity_id
_entity_poly.type
_entity_poly.pdbx_seq_one_letter_code
_entity_poly.pdbx_strand_id
1 'polypeptide(L)'
;MAVQRSRRLRKKLHIDEFQELGFSVAWRFAEGTTEEQVDATLDQFINEVIDPNGLAYDGSGYLVWEGLVCLQETGKCTDEHRELVRKWLEDRNLADVQVTELFDVWWD
;
A
#
# COMPACT_ATOMS: atom_id res chain seq x y z
N MET A 1 -2.90 30.50 13.09
CA MET A 1 -1.94 31.06 12.11
C MET A 1 -1.29 29.91 11.38
N ALA A 2 -1.32 29.88 10.05
CA ALA A 2 -0.52 28.92 9.30
C ALA A 2 0.96 29.26 9.51
N VAL A 3 1.72 28.33 10.10
CA VAL A 3 3.17 28.52 10.28
C VAL A 3 3.80 28.43 8.89
N GLN A 4 4.29 29.55 8.36
CA GLN A 4 5.05 29.58 7.10
C GLN A 4 6.38 28.87 7.31
N ARG A 5 6.45 27.60 6.88
CA ARG A 5 7.65 26.75 7.02
C ARG A 5 8.52 26.91 5.78
N SER A 6 9.84 27.06 5.98
CA SER A 6 10.79 27.10 4.86
C SER A 6 10.82 25.77 4.09
N ARG A 7 11.22 25.79 2.82
CA ARG A 7 11.31 24.57 1.99
C ARG A 7 12.13 23.45 2.64
N ARG A 8 13.24 23.79 3.30
CA ARG A 8 14.06 22.82 4.05
C ARG A 8 13.29 22.19 5.21
N LEU A 9 12.48 22.98 5.91
CA LEU A 9 11.66 22.49 7.03
C LEU A 9 10.51 21.63 6.53
N ARG A 10 9.88 21.99 5.40
CA ARG A 10 8.84 21.16 4.76
C ARG A 10 9.38 19.80 4.32
N LYS A 11 10.58 19.78 3.72
CA LYS A 11 11.28 18.53 3.39
C LYS A 11 11.57 17.68 4.64
N LYS A 12 12.07 18.31 5.70
CA LYS A 12 12.41 17.59 6.95
C LYS A 12 11.19 16.98 7.63
N LEU A 13 10.02 17.60 7.49
CA LEU A 13 8.78 17.17 8.12
C LEU A 13 7.89 16.33 7.18
N HIS A 14 8.29 16.08 5.93
CA HIS A 14 7.48 15.38 4.92
C HIS A 14 6.06 15.97 4.76
N ILE A 15 5.98 17.29 4.56
CA ILE A 15 4.71 18.01 4.41
C ILE A 15 4.67 18.79 3.08
N ASP A 16 3.47 19.24 2.70
CA ASP A 16 3.19 19.97 1.47
C ASP A 16 3.68 19.22 0.23
N GLU A 17 4.72 19.72 -0.45
CA GLU A 17 5.31 19.12 -1.65
C GLU A 17 6.14 17.84 -1.36
N PHE A 18 6.39 17.52 -0.09
CA PHE A 18 7.13 16.33 0.35
C PHE A 18 6.24 15.33 1.10
N GLN A 19 4.92 15.54 1.09
CA GLN A 19 3.98 14.61 1.68
C GLN A 19 3.92 13.33 0.86
N GLU A 20 3.95 12.21 1.56
CA GLU A 20 3.81 10.87 0.99
C GLU A 20 2.47 10.29 1.40
N LEU A 21 1.60 10.05 0.40
CA LEU A 21 0.32 9.41 0.65
C LEU A 21 0.42 7.95 0.28
N GLY A 22 0.04 7.09 1.23
CA GLY A 22 -0.07 5.65 1.06
C GLY A 22 -1.44 5.18 1.51
N PHE A 23 -1.64 3.87 1.46
CA PHE A 23 -2.85 3.23 2.00
C PHE A 23 -2.49 1.85 2.51
N SER A 24 -3.22 1.38 3.51
CA SER A 24 -3.08 0.04 4.02
C SER A 24 -4.05 -0.89 3.32
N VAL A 25 -3.62 -2.12 3.16
CA VAL A 25 -4.37 -3.20 2.56
C VAL A 25 -4.28 -4.42 3.46
N ALA A 26 -5.42 -5.05 3.69
CA ALA A 26 -5.50 -6.28 4.45
C ALA A 26 -6.42 -7.27 3.74
N TRP A 27 -6.09 -8.55 3.81
CA TRP A 27 -6.91 -9.62 3.28
C TRP A 27 -6.62 -10.93 4.01
N ARG A 28 -7.42 -11.94 3.70
CA ARG A 28 -7.31 -13.27 4.27
C ARG A 28 -7.23 -14.33 3.18
N PHE A 29 -6.28 -15.24 3.32
CA PHE A 29 -6.20 -16.48 2.57
C PHE A 29 -7.20 -17.51 3.10
N ALA A 30 -7.63 -18.43 2.24
CA ALA A 30 -8.53 -19.50 2.64
C ALA A 30 -7.89 -20.40 3.72
N GLU A 31 -8.71 -21.02 4.56
CA GLU A 31 -8.20 -21.99 5.53
C GLU A 31 -7.55 -23.17 4.79
N GLY A 32 -6.33 -23.53 5.20
CA GLY A 32 -5.57 -24.61 4.58
C GLY A 32 -4.75 -24.20 3.35
N THR A 33 -4.67 -22.90 3.01
CA THR A 33 -3.68 -22.39 2.05
C THR A 33 -2.27 -22.70 2.57
N THR A 34 -1.42 -23.30 1.72
CA THR A 34 -0.04 -23.63 2.09
C THR A 34 0.85 -22.40 1.99
N GLU A 35 2.00 -22.44 2.67
CA GLU A 35 2.99 -21.37 2.62
C GLU A 35 3.46 -21.11 1.18
N GLU A 36 3.66 -22.15 0.37
CA GLU A 36 4.08 -21.95 -1.02
C GLU A 36 3.02 -21.25 -1.87
N GLN A 37 1.73 -21.43 -1.54
CA GLN A 37 0.64 -20.73 -2.22
C GLN A 37 0.55 -19.27 -1.81
N VAL A 38 0.80 -18.97 -0.53
CA VAL A 38 0.89 -17.59 -0.02
C VAL A 38 2.05 -16.88 -0.72
N ASP A 39 3.24 -17.46 -0.69
CA ASP A 39 4.44 -16.91 -1.33
C ASP A 39 4.21 -16.67 -2.82
N ALA A 40 3.68 -17.66 -3.55
CA ALA A 40 3.39 -17.51 -4.97
C ALA A 40 2.34 -16.43 -5.27
N THR A 41 1.37 -16.22 -4.37
CA THR A 41 0.38 -15.14 -4.53
C THR A 41 1.01 -13.78 -4.29
N LEU A 42 1.88 -13.64 -3.29
CA LEU A 42 2.61 -12.41 -3.00
C LEU A 42 3.58 -12.06 -4.13
N ASP A 43 4.29 -13.05 -4.68
CA ASP A 43 5.15 -12.86 -5.85
C ASP A 43 4.33 -12.34 -7.04
N GLN A 44 3.15 -12.91 -7.30
CA GLN A 44 2.27 -12.41 -8.37
C GLN A 44 1.76 -11.01 -8.08
N PHE A 45 1.40 -10.72 -6.82
CA PHE A 45 0.95 -9.39 -6.42
C PHE A 45 2.03 -8.34 -6.69
N ILE A 46 3.27 -8.63 -6.31
CA ILE A 46 4.39 -7.74 -6.52
C ILE A 46 4.65 -7.53 -8.03
N ASN A 47 4.75 -8.63 -8.78
CA ASN A 47 5.11 -8.58 -10.20
C ASN A 47 4.01 -8.01 -11.12
N GLU A 48 2.74 -8.20 -10.77
CA GLU A 48 1.62 -7.77 -11.62
C GLU A 48 1.03 -6.40 -11.23
N VAL A 49 1.11 -6.03 -9.95
CA VAL A 49 0.46 -4.82 -9.42
C VAL A 49 1.46 -3.83 -8.86
N ILE A 50 2.39 -4.25 -8.01
CA ILE A 50 3.25 -3.31 -7.30
C ILE A 50 4.31 -2.72 -8.24
N ASP A 51 5.17 -3.57 -8.80
CA ASP A 51 6.31 -3.14 -9.63
C ASP A 51 5.87 -2.38 -10.90
N PRO A 52 4.86 -2.82 -11.68
CA PRO A 52 4.48 -2.15 -12.92
C PRO A 52 3.88 -0.76 -12.71
N ASN A 53 3.29 -0.52 -11.53
CA ASN A 53 2.68 0.77 -11.17
C ASN A 53 3.63 1.66 -10.36
N GLY A 54 4.90 1.26 -10.19
CA GLY A 54 5.89 2.02 -9.42
C GLY A 54 5.52 2.17 -7.94
N LEU A 55 4.77 1.21 -7.41
CA LEU A 55 4.38 1.15 -6.01
C LEU A 55 5.48 0.42 -5.23
N ALA A 56 5.52 0.68 -3.94
CA ALA A 56 6.25 -0.11 -2.96
C ALA A 56 5.23 -0.75 -2.01
N TYR A 57 5.50 -1.99 -1.64
CA TYR A 57 4.66 -2.75 -0.73
C TYR A 57 5.51 -3.29 0.40
N ASP A 58 5.08 -3.03 1.63
CA ASP A 58 5.64 -3.63 2.84
C ASP A 58 4.49 -4.33 3.56
N GLY A 59 4.61 -5.63 3.80
CA GLY A 59 3.53 -6.41 4.38
C GLY A 59 4.02 -7.60 5.16
N SER A 60 3.22 -8.01 6.13
CA SER A 60 3.51 -9.17 6.96
C SER A 60 2.23 -9.90 7.32
N GLY A 61 2.34 -11.21 7.54
CA GLY A 61 1.18 -12.01 7.88
C GLY A 61 1.43 -13.50 7.77
N TYR A 62 0.33 -14.24 7.85
CA TYR A 62 0.27 -15.67 7.53
C TYR A 62 -1.01 -15.92 6.72
N LEU A 63 -2.06 -16.47 7.33
CA LEU A 63 -3.38 -16.56 6.69
C LEU A 63 -4.12 -15.22 6.67
N VAL A 64 -3.83 -14.32 7.62
CA VAL A 64 -4.27 -12.93 7.58
C VAL A 64 -3.05 -12.11 7.19
N TRP A 65 -3.18 -11.35 6.13
CA TRP A 65 -2.12 -10.54 5.57
C TRP A 65 -2.48 -9.08 5.69
N GLU A 66 -1.54 -8.28 6.16
CA GLU A 66 -1.67 -6.84 6.25
C GLU A 66 -0.40 -6.19 5.68
N GLY A 67 -0.58 -5.10 4.96
CA GLY A 67 0.54 -4.35 4.45
C GLY A 67 0.20 -2.92 4.10
N LEU A 68 1.24 -2.14 3.93
CA LEU A 68 1.23 -0.76 3.51
C LEU A 68 1.68 -0.68 2.05
N VAL A 69 0.93 0.07 1.25
CA VAL A 69 1.27 0.41 -0.13
C VAL A 69 1.57 1.91 -0.21
N CYS A 70 2.72 2.26 -0.77
CA CYS A 70 3.10 3.64 -1.11
C CYS A 70 3.74 3.68 -2.50
N LEU A 71 4.21 4.85 -2.96
CA LEU A 71 5.03 4.92 -4.18
C LEU A 71 6.48 4.55 -3.84
N GLN A 72 7.17 3.93 -4.80
CA GLN A 72 8.60 3.62 -4.66
C GLN A 72 9.45 4.90 -4.64
N GLU A 73 9.01 5.95 -5.34
CA GLU A 73 9.57 7.28 -5.24
C GLU A 73 8.72 8.16 -4.32
N THR A 74 9.32 9.21 -3.75
CA THR A 74 8.58 10.18 -2.92
C THR A 74 7.41 10.78 -3.70
N GLY A 75 6.19 10.50 -3.25
CA GLY A 75 4.99 11.00 -3.88
C GLY A 75 3.72 10.50 -3.23
N LYS A 76 2.60 10.70 -3.92
CA LYS A 76 1.26 10.42 -3.41
C LYS A 76 0.62 9.33 -4.23
N CYS A 77 0.22 8.24 -3.57
CA CYS A 77 -0.71 7.30 -4.18
C CYS A 77 -2.03 8.00 -4.50
N THR A 78 -2.72 7.48 -5.52
CA THR A 78 -4.02 7.96 -5.97
C THR A 78 -5.10 6.93 -5.62
N ASP A 79 -6.36 7.35 -5.69
CA ASP A 79 -7.49 6.42 -5.56
C ASP A 79 -7.51 5.36 -6.68
N GLU A 80 -6.91 5.65 -7.84
CA GLU A 80 -6.75 4.68 -8.93
C GLU A 80 -5.86 3.51 -8.51
N HIS A 81 -4.77 3.77 -7.76
CA HIS A 81 -3.91 2.71 -7.21
C HIS A 81 -4.65 1.84 -6.20
N ARG A 82 -5.49 2.47 -5.36
CA ARG A 82 -6.32 1.76 -4.37
C ARG A 82 -7.28 0.81 -5.05
N GLU A 83 -7.97 1.29 -6.09
CA GLU A 83 -8.94 0.48 -6.83
C GLU A 83 -8.27 -0.64 -7.61
N LEU A 84 -7.08 -0.39 -8.18
CA LEU A 84 -6.31 -1.42 -8.86
C LEU A 84 -5.90 -2.55 -7.91
N VAL A 85 -5.39 -2.22 -6.73
CA VAL A 85 -5.03 -3.21 -5.70
C VAL A 85 -6.27 -3.97 -5.21
N ARG A 86 -7.35 -3.25 -4.87
CA ARG A 86 -8.62 -3.85 -4.46
C ARG A 86 -9.10 -4.88 -5.48
N LYS A 87 -9.19 -4.46 -6.73
CA LYS A 87 -9.69 -5.30 -7.82
C LYS A 87 -8.85 -6.55 -8.02
N TRP A 88 -7.52 -6.42 -7.99
CA TRP A 88 -6.63 -7.57 -8.17
C TRP A 88 -6.80 -8.62 -7.06
N LEU A 89 -7.02 -8.18 -5.81
CA LEU A 89 -7.26 -9.06 -4.67
C LEU A 89 -8.64 -9.74 -4.75
N GLU A 90 -9.66 -8.99 -5.13
CA GLU A 90 -11.04 -9.49 -5.31
C GLU A 90 -11.13 -10.49 -6.47
N ASP A 91 -10.47 -10.22 -7.60
CA ASP A 91 -10.44 -11.11 -8.79
C ASP A 91 -9.79 -12.47 -8.48
N ARG A 92 -8.94 -12.54 -7.45
CA ARG A 92 -8.30 -13.78 -6.96
C ARG A 92 -9.08 -14.47 -5.85
N ASN A 93 -10.28 -13.99 -5.54
CA ASN A 93 -11.19 -14.58 -4.57
C ASN A 93 -10.56 -14.69 -3.16
N LEU A 94 -9.71 -13.73 -2.81
CA LEU A 94 -9.20 -13.57 -1.45
C LEU A 94 -10.33 -13.08 -0.53
N ALA A 95 -10.32 -13.53 0.72
CA ALA A 95 -11.37 -13.20 1.67
C ALA A 95 -11.08 -11.89 2.38
N ASP A 96 -12.14 -11.19 2.81
CA ASP A 96 -12.07 -10.01 3.68
C ASP A 96 -11.08 -8.93 3.20
N VAL A 97 -11.13 -8.61 1.91
CA VAL A 97 -10.29 -7.57 1.31
C VAL A 97 -10.70 -6.19 1.84
N GLN A 98 -9.79 -5.55 2.57
CA GLN A 98 -9.93 -4.21 3.12
C GLN A 98 -8.85 -3.31 2.54
N VAL A 99 -9.24 -2.12 2.06
CA VAL A 99 -8.31 -1.09 1.57
C VAL A 99 -8.71 0.23 2.22
N THR A 100 -7.82 0.80 3.02
CA THR A 100 -8.06 2.06 3.74
C THR A 100 -8.11 3.24 2.80
N GLU A 101 -8.57 4.40 3.28
CA GLU A 101 -8.37 5.69 2.61
C GLU A 101 -6.88 6.05 2.49
N LEU A 102 -6.57 7.00 1.62
CA LEU A 102 -5.22 7.55 1.51
C LEU A 102 -4.89 8.33 2.78
N PHE A 103 -3.75 8.02 3.37
CA PHE A 103 -3.24 8.71 4.54
C PHE A 103 -1.77 9.07 4.40
N ASP A 104 -1.31 9.99 5.25
CA ASP A 104 0.09 10.43 5.27
C ASP A 104 0.94 9.40 6.01
N VAL A 105 1.80 8.70 5.27
CA VAL A 105 2.62 7.59 5.80
C VAL A 105 3.54 8.03 6.95
N TRP A 106 3.82 9.32 7.07
CA TRP A 106 4.72 9.86 8.09
C TRP A 106 4.02 10.30 9.37
N TRP A 107 2.70 10.53 9.34
CA TRP A 107 1.98 11.23 10.41
C TRP A 107 0.68 10.56 10.88
N ASP A 108 0.17 9.57 10.13
CA ASP A 108 -1.03 8.79 10.50
C ASP A 108 -0.70 7.61 11.42
#